data_AF-A0A167WA85-F1
#
_entry.id   AF-A0A167WA85-F1
#
_cell.length_a   1.000
_cell.length_b   1.000
_cell.length_c   1.000
_cell.angle_alpha   90.00
_cell.angle_beta   90.00
_cell.angle_gamma   90.00
#
_symmetry.space_group_name_H-M   'P 1'
#
loop_
_entity.id
_entity.type
_entity.pdbx_description
1 polymer ?
#
loop_
_entity_poly.entity_id
_entity_poly.type
_entity_poly.pdbx_seq_one_letter_code
_entity_poly.pdbx_strand_id
1 'polypeptide(L)'
;MALCSPQEFNTPTMQKQFETSDMNDCSFILCIDEARTLLRMYSSDNVSQFVSFRNGARHAFGKCSFFAILLDTTSHVSNFAPAAKLKPSQRTPDYAQLFPPIYAINTFDAFADPEDGSLPVFDATEISAIRLFKLGRPLWGAFLDNGASLRVTQDLARTKLGPADDDDFPLVLMAHRISIQASDYALADFLVSRCMRYIFYINPSRSLLWTHYASEPILAFQAARAMRTPARRLQALQRLVLAHSRGSVDLGDVGEMIAAIILLWTMDSFMEKSDFPSSVAVHRFLEALLGTEVAKKMHISIQPNSSLVNIWENGKIYFNHVCRSLYHDSRSFPSTLLRQAYRRGAAVFFPRNFAGADIGIPVALPGNKFTAILIQVKNRVDGGTQQSQRLLAQDSIRTAQRVISGLGDCMGLMMSLYREREKGRAVVWPDKVARVSPRFIESQPSTTTDIFTALIAGLNHDIYPSVCPAGYQEREQIFELLRVLRDHDPIHRLRECDDQSLRMVNNIFFGVTEPHQDPMDLDP
;
A
#
# COMPACT_ATOMS: atom_id res chain seq x y z
N MET A 1 0.64 6.03 -18.02
CA MET A 1 0.63 7.46 -17.65
C MET A 1 -0.72 7.88 -17.00
N ALA A 2 -1.26 7.15 -16.03
CA ALA A 2 -2.42 7.57 -15.22
C ALA A 2 -2.45 6.99 -13.79
N LEU A 3 -1.29 6.74 -13.17
CA LEU A 3 -1.19 6.41 -11.74
C LEU A 3 -0.37 7.45 -10.94
N CYS A 4 0.03 8.56 -11.57
CA CYS A 4 0.54 9.77 -10.93
C CYS A 4 0.19 11.00 -11.80
N SER A 5 -1.10 11.27 -12.00
CA SER A 5 -1.55 12.59 -12.47
C SER A 5 -2.12 13.34 -11.27
N PRO A 6 -1.46 14.37 -10.73
CA PRO A 6 -2.10 15.33 -9.84
C PRO A 6 -2.90 16.33 -10.68
N GLN A 7 -3.95 15.84 -11.34
CA GLN A 7 -5.13 16.66 -11.67
C GLN A 7 -6.14 16.25 -10.60
N GLU A 8 -6.31 16.93 -9.46
CA GLU A 8 -6.47 18.36 -9.27
C GLU A 8 -5.84 18.78 -7.92
N PHE A 9 -4.66 19.38 -7.95
CA PHE A 9 -4.28 20.40 -6.96
C PHE A 9 -4.07 21.72 -7.71
N ASN A 10 -5.11 22.16 -8.41
CA ASN A 10 -5.29 23.59 -8.68
C ASN A 10 -5.67 24.25 -7.34
N THR A 11 -4.72 24.31 -6.40
CA THR A 11 -4.73 25.39 -5.42
C THR A 11 -4.27 26.63 -6.15
N PRO A 12 -5.12 27.66 -6.35
CA PRO A 12 -4.74 28.93 -6.97
C PRO A 12 -3.66 29.69 -6.16
N THR A 13 -3.22 29.11 -5.05
CA THR A 13 -2.36 29.72 -4.03
C THR A 13 -0.87 29.56 -4.34
N MET A 14 -0.43 28.49 -5.03
CA MET A 14 1.00 28.33 -5.37
C MET A 14 1.40 29.12 -6.63
N GLN A 15 0.54 29.17 -7.66
CA GLN A 15 0.78 30.06 -8.82
C GLN A 15 0.76 31.54 -8.40
N LYS A 16 -0.19 31.95 -7.53
CA LYS A 16 -0.24 33.33 -7.03
C LYS A 16 0.95 33.75 -6.15
N GLN A 17 1.64 32.83 -5.48
CA GLN A 17 2.82 33.16 -4.68
C GLN A 17 4.09 33.36 -5.53
N PHE A 18 4.13 32.85 -6.75
CA PHE A 18 5.20 33.15 -7.72
C PHE A 18 4.82 34.28 -8.70
N GLU A 19 3.54 34.64 -8.80
CA GLU A 19 3.04 35.67 -9.73
C GLU A 19 2.94 37.09 -9.13
N THR A 20 3.35 37.33 -7.87
CA THR A 20 3.19 38.66 -7.23
C THR A 20 4.44 39.23 -6.57
N SER A 21 5.61 38.97 -7.14
CA SER A 21 6.81 39.82 -6.98
C SER A 21 7.80 39.47 -8.08
N ASP A 22 8.35 40.47 -8.75
CA ASP A 22 9.27 40.38 -9.88
C ASP A 22 10.30 39.24 -9.78
N MET A 23 9.98 38.06 -10.35
CA MET A 23 10.97 36.99 -10.56
C MET A 23 12.06 37.38 -11.58
N ASN A 24 11.91 38.54 -12.23
CA ASN A 24 12.90 39.10 -13.16
C ASN A 24 14.20 39.52 -12.49
N ASP A 25 14.27 39.62 -11.16
CA ASP A 25 15.46 40.06 -10.46
C ASP A 25 16.31 38.94 -9.84
N CYS A 26 15.96 37.65 -9.91
CA CYS A 26 16.82 36.59 -9.33
C CYS A 26 18.18 36.51 -10.04
N SER A 27 19.25 36.93 -9.37
CA SER A 27 20.58 37.06 -9.97
C SER A 27 21.31 35.72 -10.11
N PHE A 28 21.05 34.74 -9.23
CA PHE A 28 21.62 33.39 -9.33
C PHE A 28 20.91 32.38 -8.41
N ILE A 29 21.04 31.08 -8.77
CA ILE A 29 20.61 29.94 -7.95
C ILE A 29 21.86 29.29 -7.33
N LEU A 30 21.88 29.17 -6.00
CA LEU A 30 22.94 28.51 -5.24
C LEU A 30 22.51 27.08 -4.87
N CYS A 31 23.09 26.07 -5.51
CA CYS A 31 22.86 24.66 -5.17
C CYS A 31 24.02 24.15 -4.31
N ILE A 32 23.72 23.68 -3.10
CA ILE A 32 24.69 23.05 -2.21
C ILE A 32 24.32 21.58 -2.10
N ASP A 33 25.13 20.73 -2.71
CA ASP A 33 25.03 19.28 -2.57
C ASP A 33 25.74 18.81 -1.29
N GLU A 34 25.32 17.66 -0.76
CA GLU A 34 25.75 17.12 0.53
C GLU A 34 25.69 18.14 1.68
N ALA A 35 24.54 18.81 1.77
CA ALA A 35 24.28 19.91 2.70
C ALA A 35 24.47 19.52 4.17
N ARG A 36 24.47 18.23 4.55
CA ARG A 36 24.76 17.72 5.91
C ARG A 36 26.07 18.25 6.46
N THR A 37 27.01 18.59 5.59
CA THR A 37 28.28 19.21 5.97
C THR A 37 28.06 20.51 6.73
N LEU A 38 27.01 21.27 6.39
CA LEU A 38 26.60 22.50 7.07
C LEU A 38 26.03 22.23 8.48
N LEU A 39 25.61 21.01 8.79
CA LEU A 39 25.07 20.67 10.11
C LEU A 39 26.17 20.43 11.16
N ARG A 40 27.44 20.32 10.74
CA ARG A 40 28.56 20.12 11.66
C ARG A 40 28.69 21.33 12.61
N MET A 41 28.81 21.05 13.90
CA MET A 41 29.06 22.05 14.94
C MET A 41 30.57 22.30 15.06
N TYR A 42 30.97 23.56 15.21
CA TYR A 42 32.33 23.91 15.64
C TYR A 42 32.39 24.03 17.15
N SER A 43 33.49 23.54 17.72
CA SER A 43 33.74 23.36 19.15
C SER A 43 33.86 24.67 19.95
N SER A 44 33.91 25.84 19.32
CA SER A 44 34.05 27.12 20.03
C SER A 44 32.71 27.77 20.42
N ASP A 45 31.67 27.63 19.59
CA ASP A 45 30.45 28.47 19.74
C ASP A 45 29.13 27.68 19.74
N ASN A 46 29.14 26.35 19.60
CA ASN A 46 27.93 25.50 19.49
C ASN A 46 26.95 25.93 18.37
N VAL A 47 27.37 26.76 17.41
CA VAL A 47 26.56 27.18 16.25
C VAL A 47 26.95 26.33 15.03
N SER A 48 25.97 25.69 14.39
CA SER A 48 26.22 24.96 13.13
C SER A 48 26.44 25.92 11.95
N GLN A 49 27.23 25.50 10.96
CA GLN A 49 27.43 26.30 9.73
C GLN A 49 26.11 26.60 9.02
N PHE A 50 25.11 25.74 9.14
CA PHE A 50 23.77 25.94 8.59
C PHE A 50 23.07 27.14 9.23
N VAL A 51 23.21 27.33 10.55
CA VAL A 51 22.67 28.52 11.23
C VAL A 51 23.39 29.77 10.74
N SER A 52 24.72 29.71 10.58
CA SER A 52 25.50 30.82 10.02
C SER A 52 25.10 31.14 8.59
N PHE A 53 24.94 30.13 7.73
CA PHE A 53 24.43 30.26 6.36
C PHE A 53 23.05 30.91 6.34
N ARG A 54 22.12 30.42 7.17
CA ARG A 54 20.77 30.98 7.27
C ARG A 54 20.78 32.43 7.79
N ASN A 55 21.65 32.76 8.73
CA ASN A 55 21.80 34.13 9.23
C ASN A 55 22.38 35.06 8.15
N GLY A 56 23.42 34.62 7.43
CA GLY A 56 23.99 35.35 6.31
C GLY A 56 22.98 35.56 5.18
N ALA A 57 22.24 34.52 4.82
CA ALA A 57 21.18 34.58 3.81
C ALA A 57 20.08 35.58 4.18
N ARG A 58 19.69 35.65 5.46
CA ARG A 58 18.75 36.67 5.94
C ARG A 58 19.32 38.08 5.84
N HIS A 59 20.60 38.29 6.14
CA HIS A 59 21.23 39.61 6.03
C HIS A 59 21.39 40.07 4.57
N ALA A 60 21.52 39.11 3.66
CA ALA A 60 21.58 39.33 2.22
C ALA A 60 20.21 39.63 1.59
N PHE A 61 19.11 39.27 2.26
CA PHE A 61 17.75 39.55 1.81
C PHE A 61 17.52 41.06 1.63
N GLY A 62 17.09 41.47 0.43
CA GLY A 62 16.93 42.88 0.04
C GLY A 62 18.21 43.57 -0.44
N LYS A 63 19.38 42.91 -0.38
CA LYS A 63 20.66 43.39 -0.94
C LYS A 63 21.10 42.62 -2.18
N CYS A 64 20.80 41.33 -2.21
CA CYS A 64 20.93 40.49 -3.39
C CYS A 64 19.76 39.51 -3.47
N SER A 65 19.41 39.16 -4.69
CA SER A 65 18.31 38.28 -5.04
C SER A 65 18.89 36.94 -5.46
N PHE A 66 18.81 35.95 -4.57
CA PHE A 66 19.27 34.61 -4.84
C PHE A 66 18.31 33.57 -4.27
N PHE A 67 18.32 32.38 -4.85
CA PHE A 67 17.58 31.23 -4.38
C PHE A 67 18.56 30.12 -4.01
N ALA A 68 18.46 29.57 -2.79
CA ALA A 68 19.37 28.51 -2.34
C ALA A 68 18.64 27.16 -2.24
N ILE A 69 19.21 26.14 -2.88
CA ILE A 69 18.76 24.75 -2.84
C ILE A 69 19.79 23.94 -2.07
N LEU A 70 19.36 23.32 -0.98
CA LEU A 70 20.18 22.42 -0.17
C LEU A 70 19.77 20.98 -0.51
N LEU A 71 20.69 20.20 -1.07
CA LEU A 71 20.49 18.82 -1.44
C LEU A 71 21.25 17.91 -0.47
N ASP A 72 20.60 16.82 -0.07
CA ASP A 72 21.20 15.82 0.78
C ASP A 72 20.54 14.46 0.56
N THR A 73 21.30 13.39 0.74
CA THR A 73 20.85 12.02 0.53
C THR A 73 20.54 11.27 1.83
N THR A 74 21.00 11.72 3.00
CA THR A 74 20.71 11.03 4.28
C THR A 74 20.39 11.95 5.46
N SER A 75 20.38 13.28 5.28
CA SER A 75 19.99 14.17 6.36
C SER A 75 18.49 14.10 6.65
N HIS A 76 18.13 14.18 7.92
CA HIS A 76 16.75 14.31 8.35
C HIS A 76 16.19 15.67 7.94
N VAL A 77 14.93 15.72 7.49
CA VAL A 77 14.27 16.99 7.14
C VAL A 77 14.24 17.93 8.34
N SER A 78 14.08 17.36 9.54
CA SER A 78 14.13 18.07 10.82
C SER A 78 15.45 18.82 11.06
N ASN A 79 16.57 18.38 10.47
CA ASN A 79 17.87 19.03 10.64
C ASN A 79 17.94 20.41 9.97
N PHE A 80 17.32 20.55 8.79
CA PHE A 80 17.28 21.81 8.04
C PHE A 80 16.00 22.61 8.31
N ALA A 81 14.93 21.93 8.72
CA ALA A 81 13.60 22.47 8.85
C ALA A 81 12.87 21.90 10.10
N PRO A 82 13.33 22.19 11.33
CA PRO A 82 12.74 21.64 12.55
C PRO A 82 11.29 22.11 12.74
N ALA A 83 10.54 21.35 13.57
CA ALA A 83 9.18 21.70 13.97
C ALA A 83 9.11 23.14 14.49
N ALA A 84 8.05 23.86 14.14
CA ALA A 84 7.91 25.28 14.50
C ALA A 84 8.03 25.51 16.02
N LYS A 85 7.54 24.56 16.82
CA LYS A 85 7.60 24.56 18.30
C LYS A 85 9.02 24.35 18.87
N LEU A 86 9.92 23.73 18.12
CA LEU A 86 11.29 23.42 18.54
C LEU A 86 12.32 24.46 18.04
N LYS A 87 11.87 25.54 17.39
CA LYS A 87 12.76 26.62 16.95
C LYS A 87 13.40 27.29 18.18
N PRO A 88 14.74 27.28 18.34
CA PRO A 88 15.43 27.86 19.49
C PRO A 88 15.35 29.39 19.61
N SER A 89 14.52 30.08 18.82
CA SER A 89 14.39 31.54 18.89
C SER A 89 12.92 31.96 18.96
N GLN A 90 12.36 31.93 20.19
CA GLN A 90 11.31 32.87 20.60
C GLN A 90 11.82 34.32 20.69
N ARG A 91 13.09 34.59 20.34
CA ARG A 91 13.77 35.88 20.48
C ARG A 91 13.67 36.82 19.28
N THR A 92 12.98 36.44 18.20
CA THR A 92 12.77 37.33 17.05
C THR A 92 11.35 37.20 16.52
N PRO A 93 10.55 38.28 16.54
CA PRO A 93 9.22 38.28 15.95
C PRO A 93 9.34 38.15 14.42
N ASP A 94 8.64 37.16 13.87
CA ASP A 94 7.82 37.27 12.66
C ASP A 94 8.40 37.69 11.29
N TYR A 95 9.59 37.28 10.82
CA TYR A 95 9.92 37.56 9.39
C TYR A 95 10.68 36.52 8.55
N ALA A 96 11.08 35.36 9.09
CA ALA A 96 11.66 34.30 8.26
C ALA A 96 10.64 33.19 8.00
N GLN A 97 9.68 33.45 7.10
CA GLN A 97 8.91 32.36 6.47
C GLN A 97 9.90 31.51 5.68
N LEU A 98 10.22 30.34 6.21
CA LEU A 98 10.93 29.34 5.45
C LEU A 98 9.98 28.84 4.37
N PHE A 99 10.42 28.80 3.11
CA PHE A 99 9.65 28.17 2.05
C PHE A 99 9.24 26.75 2.47
N PRO A 100 8.04 26.29 2.05
CA PRO A 100 7.69 24.90 2.22
C PRO A 100 8.77 24.04 1.54
N PRO A 101 9.17 22.91 2.14
CA PRO A 101 10.15 22.01 1.52
C PRO A 101 9.65 21.57 0.15
N ILE A 102 10.55 21.52 -0.84
CA ILE A 102 10.26 20.97 -2.15
C ILE A 102 10.43 19.45 -2.05
N TYR A 103 9.32 18.73 -1.96
CA TYR A 103 9.31 17.27 -1.88
C TYR A 103 8.64 16.60 -3.09
N ALA A 104 7.94 17.36 -3.92
CA ALA A 104 7.22 16.85 -5.09
C ALA A 104 7.92 17.27 -6.38
N ILE A 105 8.81 16.40 -6.89
CA ILE A 105 9.44 16.55 -8.20
C ILE A 105 8.93 15.41 -9.09
N ASN A 106 8.28 15.75 -10.20
CA ASN A 106 7.66 14.77 -11.09
C ASN A 106 8.68 14.16 -12.06
N THR A 107 9.56 13.30 -11.54
CA THR A 107 10.55 12.55 -12.33
C THR A 107 10.30 11.04 -12.28
N PHE A 108 9.20 10.61 -11.67
CA PHE A 108 8.90 9.19 -11.55
C PHE A 108 8.66 8.58 -12.94
N ASP A 109 9.22 7.39 -13.18
CA ASP A 109 9.18 6.69 -14.47
C ASP A 109 9.81 7.46 -15.64
N ALA A 110 10.68 8.46 -15.39
CA ALA A 110 11.32 9.25 -16.47
C ALA A 110 12.16 8.40 -17.45
N PHE A 111 12.61 7.23 -17.01
CA PHE A 111 13.38 6.26 -17.80
C PHE A 111 12.60 4.98 -18.12
N ALA A 112 11.29 4.97 -17.85
CA ALA A 112 10.44 3.86 -18.22
C ALA A 112 10.29 3.79 -19.74
N ASP A 113 10.21 2.57 -20.27
CA ASP A 113 9.97 2.38 -21.70
C ASP A 113 8.62 3.02 -22.09
N PRO A 114 8.54 3.66 -23.27
CA PRO A 114 7.30 4.27 -23.74
C PRO A 114 6.20 3.21 -23.87
N GLU A 115 4.97 3.59 -23.51
CA GLU A 115 3.82 2.70 -23.62
C GLU A 115 3.46 2.49 -25.11
N ASP A 116 3.81 1.33 -25.66
CA ASP A 116 3.45 0.91 -27.03
C ASP A 116 2.01 0.36 -27.15
N GLY A 117 1.22 0.48 -26.07
CA GLY A 117 -0.14 -0.07 -25.98
C GLY A 117 -0.19 -1.56 -25.62
N SER A 118 0.92 -2.29 -25.64
CA SER A 118 0.98 -3.71 -25.28
C SER A 118 1.07 -3.92 -23.76
N LEU A 119 0.71 -5.12 -23.31
CA LEU A 119 0.96 -5.59 -21.95
C LEU A 119 2.36 -6.21 -21.89
N PRO A 120 3.16 -5.90 -20.85
CA PRO A 120 4.47 -6.50 -20.70
C PRO A 120 4.36 -7.99 -20.45
N VAL A 121 5.34 -8.71 -20.97
CA VAL A 121 5.50 -10.14 -20.71
C VAL A 121 6.53 -10.30 -19.59
N PHE A 122 6.12 -10.95 -18.51
CA PHE A 122 7.03 -11.36 -17.42
C PHE A 122 7.38 -12.83 -17.64
N ASP A 123 8.51 -13.08 -18.30
CA ASP A 123 8.94 -14.38 -18.81
C ASP A 123 10.20 -14.92 -18.14
N ALA A 124 10.58 -14.38 -16.97
CA ALA A 124 11.81 -14.73 -16.27
C ALA A 124 13.09 -14.48 -17.09
N THR A 125 13.08 -13.50 -18.01
CA THR A 125 14.29 -13.06 -18.72
C THR A 125 14.87 -11.79 -18.10
N GLU A 126 16.17 -11.59 -18.29
CA GLU A 126 16.85 -10.35 -17.89
C GLU A 126 16.25 -9.12 -18.60
N ILE A 127 15.83 -9.26 -19.87
CA ILE A 127 15.21 -8.17 -20.64
C ILE A 127 13.90 -7.73 -19.98
N SER A 128 12.98 -8.66 -19.67
CA SER A 128 11.71 -8.29 -19.03
C SER A 128 11.93 -7.73 -17.62
N ALA A 129 12.93 -8.22 -16.89
CA ALA A 129 13.33 -7.67 -15.59
C ALA A 129 13.85 -6.22 -15.69
N ILE A 130 14.73 -5.93 -16.66
CA ILE A 130 15.26 -4.57 -16.91
C ILE A 130 14.11 -3.60 -17.17
N ARG A 131 13.18 -3.95 -18.07
CA ARG A 131 12.02 -3.09 -18.39
C ARG A 131 11.18 -2.79 -17.16
N LEU A 132 10.90 -3.80 -16.34
CA LEU A 132 10.13 -3.63 -15.11
C LEU A 132 10.88 -2.78 -14.07
N PHE A 133 12.19 -2.97 -13.92
CA PHE A 133 12.99 -2.31 -12.89
C PHE A 133 13.40 -0.88 -13.24
N LYS A 134 13.22 -0.45 -14.49
CA LYS A 134 13.28 0.97 -14.88
C LYS A 134 12.13 1.80 -14.29
N LEU A 135 11.01 1.16 -13.93
CA LEU A 135 9.88 1.84 -13.29
C LEU A 135 10.25 2.29 -11.88
N GLY A 136 9.80 3.49 -11.52
CA GLY A 136 10.04 4.09 -10.22
C GLY A 136 10.89 5.35 -10.29
N ARG A 137 11.85 5.45 -9.38
CA ARG A 137 12.82 6.55 -9.37
C ARG A 137 13.71 6.55 -10.63
N PRO A 138 14.12 7.73 -11.13
CA PRO A 138 15.10 7.85 -12.21
C PRO A 138 16.38 7.05 -12.00
N LEU A 139 16.80 6.91 -10.73
CA LEU A 139 18.02 6.21 -10.33
C LEU A 139 18.17 4.84 -11.01
N TRP A 140 17.09 4.04 -11.05
CA TRP A 140 17.16 2.66 -11.54
C TRP A 140 17.37 2.61 -13.04
N GLY A 141 16.55 3.36 -13.80
CA GLY A 141 16.66 3.41 -15.25
C GLY A 141 17.94 4.09 -15.72
N ALA A 142 18.36 5.16 -15.04
CA ALA A 142 19.63 5.81 -15.34
C ALA A 142 20.82 4.86 -15.17
N PHE A 143 20.87 4.04 -14.11
CA PHE A 143 21.95 3.06 -13.95
C PHE A 143 21.97 2.03 -15.08
N LEU A 144 20.80 1.46 -15.42
CA LEU A 144 20.67 0.45 -16.46
C LEU A 144 21.01 1.01 -17.85
N ASP A 145 20.54 2.21 -18.18
CA ASP A 145 20.79 2.84 -19.49
C ASP A 145 22.24 3.34 -19.65
N ASN A 146 22.95 3.59 -18.53
CA ASN A 146 24.38 3.90 -18.53
C ASN A 146 25.28 2.65 -18.45
N GLY A 147 24.74 1.46 -18.73
CA GLY A 147 25.52 0.23 -18.87
C GLY A 147 25.79 -0.54 -17.58
N ALA A 148 25.19 -0.17 -16.44
CA ALA A 148 25.25 -1.01 -15.25
C ALA A 148 24.49 -2.32 -15.49
N SER A 149 25.07 -3.45 -15.06
CA SER A 149 24.39 -4.74 -15.17
C SER A 149 23.18 -4.80 -14.24
N LEU A 150 22.19 -5.64 -14.59
CA LEU A 150 21.00 -5.84 -13.76
C LEU A 150 21.36 -6.24 -12.32
N ARG A 151 22.38 -7.09 -12.16
CA ARG A 151 22.88 -7.53 -10.85
C ARG A 151 23.39 -6.36 -10.02
N VAL A 152 24.20 -5.47 -10.59
CA VAL A 152 24.74 -4.29 -9.88
C VAL A 152 23.58 -3.39 -9.43
N THR A 153 22.60 -3.15 -10.30
CA THR A 153 21.42 -2.35 -9.96
C THR A 153 20.57 -3.00 -8.87
N GLN A 154 20.41 -4.32 -8.89
CA GLN A 154 19.73 -5.08 -7.84
C GLN A 154 20.48 -5.06 -6.49
N ASP A 155 21.81 -5.16 -6.52
CA ASP A 155 22.64 -5.07 -5.32
C ASP A 155 22.57 -3.65 -4.72
N LEU A 156 22.56 -2.61 -5.56
CA LEU A 156 22.30 -1.24 -5.11
C LEU A 156 20.90 -1.11 -4.51
N ALA A 157 19.85 -1.62 -5.17
CA ALA A 157 18.50 -1.60 -4.64
C ALA A 157 18.40 -2.28 -3.26
N ARG A 158 19.14 -3.38 -3.05
CA ARG A 158 19.23 -4.07 -1.76
C ARG A 158 19.83 -3.19 -0.66
N THR A 159 20.92 -2.48 -0.95
CA THR A 159 21.53 -1.54 0.04
C THR A 159 20.63 -0.36 0.34
N LYS A 160 19.72 -0.01 -0.58
CA LYS A 160 18.75 1.06 -0.46
C LYS A 160 17.45 0.66 0.28
N LEU A 161 17.27 -0.61 0.62
CA LEU A 161 16.15 -1.03 1.50
C LEU A 161 16.30 -0.51 2.93
N GLY A 162 17.52 -0.24 3.38
CA GLY A 162 17.80 0.27 4.72
C GLY A 162 18.89 -0.52 5.44
N PRO A 163 19.25 -0.09 6.67
CA PRO A 163 20.25 -0.76 7.51
C PRO A 163 19.77 -2.15 7.92
N ALA A 164 20.49 -3.20 7.51
CA ALA A 164 20.09 -4.59 7.76
C ALA A 164 20.24 -5.03 9.23
N ASP A 165 21.03 -4.28 9.99
CA ASP A 165 21.30 -4.42 11.43
C ASP A 165 20.26 -3.70 12.30
N ASP A 166 19.35 -2.94 11.71
CA ASP A 166 18.30 -2.23 12.43
C ASP A 166 17.13 -3.15 12.80
N ASP A 167 16.61 -3.00 14.02
CA ASP A 167 15.51 -3.79 14.55
C ASP A 167 14.21 -3.66 13.71
N ASP A 168 14.02 -2.51 13.05
CA ASP A 168 12.87 -2.26 12.18
C ASP A 168 13.10 -2.72 10.73
N PHE A 169 14.29 -3.23 10.37
CA PHE A 169 14.55 -3.72 9.02
C PHE A 169 13.51 -4.73 8.52
N PRO A 170 13.05 -5.74 9.30
CA PRO A 170 11.98 -6.64 8.86
C PRO A 170 10.65 -5.92 8.56
N LEU A 171 10.31 -4.86 9.30
CA LEU A 171 9.13 -4.03 9.03
C LEU A 171 9.29 -3.25 7.73
N VAL A 172 10.49 -2.71 7.49
CA VAL A 172 10.83 -1.97 6.27
C VAL A 172 10.67 -2.85 5.03
N LEU A 173 11.14 -4.11 5.08
CA LEU A 173 10.95 -5.08 4.00
C LEU A 173 9.46 -5.27 3.67
N MET A 174 8.60 -5.37 4.69
CA MET A 174 7.16 -5.46 4.49
C MET A 174 6.60 -4.17 3.87
N ALA A 175 7.01 -3.00 4.37
CA ALA A 175 6.51 -1.71 3.92
C ALA A 175 6.87 -1.36 2.47
N HIS A 176 7.96 -1.90 1.92
CA HIS A 176 8.26 -1.81 0.49
C HIS A 176 7.28 -2.59 -0.39
N ARG A 177 6.52 -3.53 0.19
CA ARG A 177 5.62 -4.44 -0.54
C ARG A 177 4.15 -4.17 -0.29
N ILE A 178 3.81 -3.59 0.85
CA ILE A 178 2.43 -3.28 1.22
C ILE A 178 2.33 -1.89 1.82
N SER A 179 1.27 -1.18 1.45
CA SER A 179 0.98 0.17 1.88
C SER A 179 0.78 0.24 3.40
N ILE A 180 1.80 0.74 4.13
CA ILE A 180 1.79 0.91 5.58
C ILE A 180 1.97 2.39 5.90
N GLN A 181 1.10 3.00 6.71
CA GLN A 181 1.22 4.41 7.10
C GLN A 181 2.01 4.54 8.40
N ALA A 182 3.11 5.29 8.39
CA ALA A 182 3.81 5.64 9.62
C ALA A 182 3.04 6.78 10.31
N SER A 183 2.58 6.51 11.53
CA SER A 183 1.86 7.49 12.36
C SER A 183 2.80 8.22 13.32
N ASP A 184 3.89 7.56 13.71
CA ASP A 184 4.94 8.15 14.51
C ASP A 184 5.93 8.96 13.66
N TYR A 185 6.31 10.15 14.15
CA TYR A 185 7.22 11.04 13.43
C TYR A 185 8.63 10.43 13.33
N ALA A 186 9.15 9.82 14.40
CA ALA A 186 10.50 9.29 14.40
C ALA A 186 10.63 8.11 13.43
N LEU A 187 9.63 7.22 13.39
CA LEU A 187 9.55 6.18 12.38
C LEU A 187 9.42 6.75 10.96
N ALA A 188 8.55 7.73 10.73
CA ALA A 188 8.39 8.35 9.41
C ALA A 188 9.70 8.99 8.92
N ASP A 189 10.41 9.68 9.80
CA ASP A 189 11.68 10.35 9.52
C ASP A 189 12.82 9.33 9.27
N PHE A 190 12.88 8.24 10.06
CA PHE A 190 13.78 7.10 9.81
C PHE A 190 13.56 6.48 8.43
N LEU A 191 12.30 6.17 8.09
CA LEU A 191 11.95 5.53 6.83
C LEU A 191 12.31 6.41 5.61
N VAL A 192 12.15 7.72 5.73
CA VAL A 192 12.52 8.67 4.67
C VAL A 192 14.04 8.79 4.54
N SER A 193 14.72 9.02 5.66
CA SER A 193 16.16 9.31 5.67
C SER A 193 17.02 8.10 5.31
N ARG A 194 16.57 6.87 5.64
CA ARG A 194 17.40 5.65 5.53
C ARG A 194 16.82 4.56 4.65
N CYS A 195 15.51 4.56 4.42
CA CYS A 195 14.81 3.44 3.78
C CYS A 195 14.06 3.84 2.51
N MET A 196 14.49 4.90 1.82
CA MET A 196 13.93 5.30 0.52
C MET A 196 12.43 5.63 0.53
N ARG A 197 11.83 5.94 1.68
CA ARG A 197 10.43 6.36 1.72
C ARG A 197 10.28 7.80 1.20
N TYR A 198 9.18 8.09 0.53
CA TYR A 198 8.88 9.43 0.02
C TYR A 198 8.10 10.26 1.03
N ILE A 199 8.33 11.57 1.03
CA ILE A 199 7.45 12.54 1.68
C ILE A 199 6.42 12.99 0.64
N PHE A 200 5.14 12.87 1.01
CA PHE A 200 4.00 13.34 0.20
C PHE A 200 3.44 14.65 0.72
N TYR A 201 3.57 14.89 2.02
CA TYR A 201 3.08 16.11 2.63
C TYR A 201 3.80 16.38 3.94
N ILE A 202 4.04 17.66 4.21
CA ILE A 202 4.51 18.15 5.49
C ILE A 202 3.51 19.21 5.93
N ASN A 203 2.97 19.05 7.14
CA ASN A 203 2.02 20.03 7.63
C ASN A 203 2.72 21.38 7.95
N PRO A 204 2.01 22.52 7.97
CA PRO A 204 2.63 23.83 8.15
C PRO A 204 3.47 23.95 9.44
N SER A 205 3.07 23.27 10.53
CA SER A 205 3.84 23.26 11.78
C SER A 205 5.05 22.31 11.78
N ARG A 206 5.21 21.50 10.72
CA ARG A 206 6.26 20.49 10.50
C ARG A 206 6.34 19.45 11.62
N SER A 207 5.21 19.17 12.25
CA SER A 207 5.06 18.15 13.28
C SER A 207 4.49 16.85 12.74
N LEU A 208 4.01 16.85 11.50
CA LEU A 208 3.47 15.68 10.81
C LEU A 208 4.16 15.53 9.46
N LEU A 209 4.67 14.32 9.21
CA LEU A 209 5.17 13.89 7.91
C LEU A 209 4.21 12.84 7.36
N TRP A 210 3.54 13.15 6.27
CA TRP A 210 2.86 12.12 5.51
C TRP A 210 3.86 11.51 4.54
N THR A 211 4.17 10.23 4.73
CA THR A 211 5.18 9.53 3.95
C THR A 211 4.60 8.28 3.31
N HIS A 212 5.10 7.91 2.13
CA HIS A 212 4.67 6.71 1.44
C HIS A 212 5.79 6.02 0.68
N TYR A 213 5.68 4.71 0.53
CA TYR A 213 6.46 4.00 -0.46
C TYR A 213 5.79 4.14 -1.81
N ALA A 214 6.54 4.63 -2.80
CA ALA A 214 6.06 4.64 -4.17
C ALA A 214 6.18 3.22 -4.77
N SER A 215 5.42 2.96 -5.83
CA SER A 215 5.48 1.69 -6.55
C SER A 215 6.82 1.55 -7.26
N GLU A 216 7.78 0.86 -6.65
CA GLU A 216 9.13 0.64 -7.19
C GLU A 216 9.39 -0.86 -7.28
N PRO A 217 9.14 -1.49 -8.44
CA PRO A 217 9.14 -2.95 -8.56
C PRO A 217 10.47 -3.59 -8.16
N ILE A 218 11.60 -2.92 -8.40
CA ILE A 218 12.92 -3.42 -8.00
C ILE A 218 13.11 -3.48 -6.47
N LEU A 219 12.64 -2.47 -5.73
CA LEU A 219 12.71 -2.45 -4.26
C LEU A 219 11.77 -3.52 -3.68
N ALA A 220 10.54 -3.60 -4.19
CA ALA A 220 9.60 -4.65 -3.81
C ALA A 220 10.15 -6.07 -4.07
N PHE A 221 10.82 -6.26 -5.22
CA PHE A 221 11.46 -7.52 -5.60
C PHE A 221 12.61 -7.89 -4.66
N GLN A 222 13.51 -6.94 -4.35
CA GLN A 222 14.60 -7.19 -3.40
C GLN A 222 14.07 -7.42 -1.98
N ALA A 223 13.01 -6.73 -1.57
CA ALA A 223 12.36 -6.95 -0.28
C ALA A 223 11.74 -8.37 -0.19
N ALA A 224 11.09 -8.84 -1.26
CA ALA A 224 10.58 -10.21 -1.33
C ALA A 224 11.72 -11.23 -1.21
N ARG A 225 12.85 -11.03 -1.91
CA ARG A 225 14.04 -11.90 -1.80
C ARG A 225 14.63 -11.91 -0.40
N ALA A 226 14.67 -10.75 0.27
CA ALA A 226 15.15 -10.65 1.65
C ALA A 226 14.22 -11.40 2.63
N MET A 227 12.92 -11.44 2.36
CA MET A 227 11.90 -12.17 3.15
C MET A 227 11.60 -13.59 2.64
N ARG A 228 12.53 -14.23 1.90
CA ARG A 228 12.28 -15.57 1.34
C ARG A 228 12.11 -16.68 2.38
N THR A 229 12.68 -16.53 3.58
CA THR A 229 12.62 -17.57 4.61
C THR A 229 11.42 -17.39 5.54
N PRO A 230 10.77 -18.47 5.99
CA PRO A 230 9.69 -18.39 6.98
C PRO A 230 10.10 -17.65 8.26
N ALA A 231 11.32 -17.87 8.77
CA ALA A 231 11.87 -17.12 9.90
C ALA A 231 11.87 -15.59 9.68
N ARG A 232 12.28 -15.12 8.49
CA ARG A 232 12.29 -13.68 8.20
C ARG A 232 10.88 -13.12 8.02
N ARG A 233 9.96 -13.88 7.42
CA ARG A 233 8.54 -13.52 7.32
C ARG A 233 7.89 -13.39 8.71
N LEU A 234 8.21 -14.32 9.60
CA LEU A 234 7.77 -14.29 11.00
C LEU A 234 8.29 -13.02 11.70
N GLN A 235 9.58 -12.71 11.57
CA GLN A 235 10.16 -11.47 12.13
C GLN A 235 9.46 -10.21 11.58
N ALA A 236 9.22 -10.14 10.27
CA ALA A 236 8.52 -9.02 9.65
C ALA A 236 7.11 -8.86 10.22
N LEU A 237 6.37 -9.96 10.39
CA LEU A 237 5.04 -9.95 10.96
C LEU A 237 5.04 -9.58 12.45
N GLN A 238 6.01 -10.07 13.23
CA GLN A 238 6.19 -9.67 14.64
C GLN A 238 6.43 -8.17 14.77
N ARG A 239 7.31 -7.59 13.95
CA ARG A 239 7.56 -6.14 13.95
C ARG A 239 6.33 -5.34 13.51
N LEU A 240 5.56 -5.84 12.54
CA LEU A 240 4.30 -5.22 12.12
C LEU A 240 3.27 -5.18 13.25
N VAL A 241 3.04 -6.31 13.92
CA VAL A 241 2.12 -6.39 15.08
C VAL A 241 2.58 -5.48 16.20
N LEU A 242 3.89 -5.44 16.48
CA LEU A 242 4.45 -4.57 17.52
C LEU A 242 4.29 -3.08 17.17
N ALA A 243 4.61 -2.68 15.94
CA ALA A 243 4.48 -1.30 15.50
C ALA A 243 3.01 -0.83 15.48
N HIS A 244 2.10 -1.71 15.07
CA HIS A 244 0.67 -1.44 15.08
C HIS A 244 0.12 -1.31 16.51
N SER A 245 0.44 -2.26 17.40
CA SER A 245 -0.01 -2.22 18.80
C SER A 245 0.52 -1.03 19.59
N ARG A 246 1.68 -0.47 19.21
CA ARG A 246 2.24 0.77 19.76
C ARG A 246 1.68 2.05 19.14
N GLY A 247 0.83 1.94 18.11
CA GLY A 247 0.33 3.09 17.36
C GLY A 247 1.38 3.79 16.49
N SER A 248 2.56 3.22 16.32
CA SER A 248 3.61 3.75 15.44
C SER A 248 3.23 3.64 13.97
N VAL A 249 2.36 2.67 13.65
CA VAL A 249 1.89 2.36 12.31
C VAL A 249 0.36 2.26 12.29
N ASP A 250 -0.25 2.96 11.34
CA ASP A 250 -1.64 2.76 10.93
C ASP A 250 -1.71 1.84 9.71
N LEU A 251 -2.50 0.77 9.85
CA LEU A 251 -2.72 -0.23 8.81
C LEU A 251 -4.00 0.02 8.00
N GLY A 252 -4.85 0.95 8.44
CA GLY A 252 -6.21 1.08 7.90
C GLY A 252 -7.03 -0.17 8.18
N ASP A 253 -7.59 -0.77 7.13
CA ASP A 253 -8.33 -2.04 7.27
C ASP A 253 -7.34 -3.20 7.45
N VAL A 254 -7.31 -3.74 8.67
CA VAL A 254 -6.41 -4.83 9.04
C VAL A 254 -6.71 -6.11 8.24
N GLY A 255 -7.98 -6.35 7.90
CA GLY A 255 -8.37 -7.48 7.07
C GLY A 255 -7.76 -7.40 5.68
N GLU A 256 -7.86 -6.24 5.03
CA GLU A 256 -7.20 -5.95 3.74
C GLU A 256 -5.69 -6.23 3.82
N MET A 257 -5.04 -5.80 4.90
CA MET A 257 -3.61 -6.02 5.08
C MET A 257 -3.25 -7.50 5.17
N ILE A 258 -3.99 -8.27 5.98
CA ILE A 258 -3.76 -9.71 6.12
C ILE A 258 -3.97 -10.43 4.79
N ALA A 259 -5.04 -10.11 4.06
CA ALA A 259 -5.30 -10.69 2.75
C ALA A 259 -4.15 -10.39 1.77
N ALA A 260 -3.68 -9.15 1.71
CA ALA A 260 -2.56 -8.78 0.87
C ALA A 260 -1.25 -9.49 1.25
N ILE A 261 -0.95 -9.68 2.54
CA ILE A 261 0.21 -10.46 3.00
C ILE A 261 0.11 -11.91 2.48
N ILE A 262 -1.05 -12.55 2.61
CA ILE A 262 -1.30 -13.91 2.13
C ILE A 262 -1.08 -14.01 0.60
N LEU A 263 -1.62 -13.04 -0.15
CA LEU A 263 -1.51 -13.00 -1.61
C LEU A 263 -0.06 -12.78 -2.07
N LEU A 264 0.67 -11.88 -1.41
CA LEU A 264 2.08 -11.61 -1.69
C LEU A 264 2.97 -12.83 -1.41
N TRP A 265 2.81 -13.49 -0.27
CA TRP A 265 3.58 -14.69 0.07
C TRP A 265 3.22 -15.89 -0.81
N THR A 266 1.98 -15.94 -1.31
CA THR A 266 1.60 -16.91 -2.34
C THR A 266 2.39 -16.67 -3.63
N MET A 267 2.47 -15.42 -4.11
CA MET A 267 3.31 -15.09 -5.29
C MET A 267 4.79 -15.38 -5.07
N ASP A 268 5.30 -15.12 -3.86
CA ASP A 268 6.72 -15.36 -3.53
C ASP A 268 7.12 -16.83 -3.68
N SER A 269 6.21 -17.76 -3.42
CA SER A 269 6.46 -19.20 -3.56
C SER A 269 6.84 -19.61 -5.00
N PHE A 270 6.48 -18.78 -5.99
CA PHE A 270 6.91 -18.94 -7.39
C PHE A 270 8.20 -18.19 -7.69
N MET A 271 8.46 -17.07 -7.00
CA MET A 271 9.69 -16.28 -7.16
C MET A 271 10.92 -16.98 -6.61
N GLU A 272 10.79 -17.88 -5.63
CA GLU A 272 11.92 -18.67 -5.10
C GLU A 272 12.61 -19.52 -6.17
N LYS A 273 11.95 -19.77 -7.31
CA LYS A 273 12.43 -20.64 -8.39
C LYS A 273 13.06 -19.87 -9.55
N SER A 274 13.09 -18.53 -9.51
CA SER A 274 13.60 -17.70 -10.60
C SER A 274 14.39 -16.50 -10.09
N ASP A 275 15.48 -16.17 -10.76
CA ASP A 275 16.24 -14.95 -10.48
C ASP A 275 15.55 -13.68 -10.98
N PHE A 276 14.53 -13.81 -11.82
CA PHE A 276 13.84 -12.71 -12.49
C PHE A 276 12.30 -12.76 -12.32
N PRO A 277 11.61 -11.62 -12.42
CA PRO A 277 10.16 -11.53 -12.48
C PRO A 277 9.54 -12.49 -13.51
N SER A 278 8.57 -13.30 -13.07
CA SER A 278 7.89 -14.27 -13.93
C SER A 278 6.40 -14.29 -13.66
N SER A 279 5.61 -14.30 -14.72
CA SER A 279 4.16 -14.42 -14.61
C SER A 279 3.75 -15.86 -14.33
N VAL A 280 2.75 -16.00 -13.47
CA VAL A 280 2.19 -17.28 -13.04
C VAL A 280 0.83 -17.46 -13.70
N ALA A 281 0.52 -18.68 -14.13
CA ALA A 281 -0.81 -18.98 -14.64
C ALA A 281 -1.86 -18.86 -13.52
N VAL A 282 -3.04 -18.31 -13.82
CA VAL A 282 -4.11 -18.09 -12.83
C VAL A 282 -4.43 -19.37 -12.05
N HIS A 283 -4.61 -20.50 -12.75
CA HIS A 283 -4.88 -21.78 -12.09
C HIS A 283 -3.76 -22.23 -11.15
N ARG A 284 -2.48 -21.98 -11.49
CA ARG A 284 -1.33 -22.32 -10.64
C ARG A 284 -1.31 -21.45 -9.38
N PHE A 285 -1.59 -20.16 -9.53
CA PHE A 285 -1.68 -19.25 -8.39
C PHE A 285 -2.81 -19.65 -7.45
N LEU A 286 -4.00 -19.93 -7.96
CA LEU A 286 -5.14 -20.34 -7.14
C LEU A 286 -4.91 -21.71 -6.48
N GLU A 287 -4.22 -22.63 -7.15
CA GLU A 287 -3.77 -23.90 -6.57
C GLU A 287 -2.78 -23.69 -5.41
N ALA A 288 -1.81 -22.79 -5.55
CA ALA A 288 -0.90 -22.47 -4.45
C ALA A 288 -1.63 -21.75 -3.30
N LEU A 289 -2.52 -20.81 -3.63
CA LEU A 289 -3.25 -20.01 -2.65
C LEU A 289 -4.18 -20.86 -1.78
N LEU A 290 -4.92 -21.79 -2.39
CA LEU A 290 -6.06 -22.47 -1.76
C LEU A 290 -5.88 -24.00 -1.63
N GLY A 291 -4.78 -24.52 -2.16
CA GLY A 291 -4.54 -25.96 -2.27
C GLY A 291 -5.20 -26.60 -3.50
N THR A 292 -4.61 -27.71 -3.94
CA THR A 292 -5.00 -28.46 -5.15
C THR A 292 -6.46 -28.88 -5.16
N GLU A 293 -6.99 -29.37 -4.05
CA GLU A 293 -8.37 -29.88 -4.00
C GLU A 293 -9.41 -28.77 -4.16
N VAL A 294 -9.13 -27.58 -3.64
CA VAL A 294 -10.01 -26.41 -3.80
C VAL A 294 -9.93 -25.89 -5.23
N ALA A 295 -8.73 -25.77 -5.80
CA ALA A 295 -8.55 -25.33 -7.17
C ALA A 295 -9.20 -26.28 -8.20
N LYS A 296 -9.12 -27.60 -7.98
CA LYS A 296 -9.85 -28.59 -8.81
C LYS A 296 -11.36 -28.36 -8.76
N LYS A 297 -11.92 -28.15 -7.57
CA LYS A 297 -13.35 -27.85 -7.41
C LYS A 297 -13.73 -26.55 -8.12
N MET A 298 -12.86 -25.54 -8.10
CA MET A 298 -13.07 -24.29 -8.84
C MET A 298 -13.10 -24.56 -10.35
N HIS A 299 -12.13 -25.31 -10.87
CA HIS A 299 -12.08 -25.64 -12.29
C HIS A 299 -13.33 -26.40 -12.77
N ILE A 300 -13.76 -27.44 -12.05
CA ILE A 300 -14.98 -28.22 -12.38
C ILE A 300 -16.24 -27.34 -12.33
N SER A 301 -16.22 -26.29 -11.52
CA SER A 301 -17.33 -25.36 -11.35
C SER A 301 -17.40 -24.30 -12.46
N ILE A 302 -16.37 -24.17 -13.29
CA ILE A 302 -16.37 -23.26 -14.44
C ILE A 302 -17.10 -23.95 -15.59
N GLN A 303 -18.05 -23.25 -16.22
CA GLN A 303 -18.79 -23.81 -17.34
C GLN A 303 -17.86 -23.99 -18.56
N PRO A 304 -17.83 -25.16 -19.23
CA PRO A 304 -16.88 -25.46 -20.30
C PRO A 304 -16.87 -24.47 -21.49
N ASN A 305 -17.97 -23.76 -21.72
CA ASN A 305 -18.10 -22.80 -22.81
C ASN A 305 -18.09 -21.34 -22.34
N SER A 306 -17.78 -21.08 -21.07
CA SER A 306 -17.67 -19.72 -20.54
C SER A 306 -16.32 -19.10 -20.87
N SER A 307 -16.28 -17.79 -21.03
CA SER A 307 -15.04 -17.02 -21.17
C SER A 307 -14.11 -17.14 -19.96
N LEU A 308 -14.64 -17.55 -18.81
CA LEU A 308 -13.89 -17.85 -17.58
C LEU A 308 -12.88 -19.01 -17.78
N VAL A 309 -13.14 -19.95 -18.71
CA VAL A 309 -12.18 -21.00 -19.07
C VAL A 309 -10.90 -20.38 -19.62
N ASN A 310 -11.02 -19.38 -20.50
CA ASN A 310 -9.87 -18.67 -21.03
C ASN A 310 -9.08 -17.91 -19.94
N ILE A 311 -9.77 -17.37 -18.93
CA ILE A 311 -9.10 -16.73 -17.78
C ILE A 311 -8.34 -17.78 -16.95
N TRP A 312 -8.95 -18.93 -16.70
CA TRP A 312 -8.35 -20.00 -15.90
C TRP A 312 -7.11 -20.62 -16.57
N GLU A 313 -7.20 -20.93 -17.87
CA GLU A 313 -6.17 -21.65 -18.63
C GLU A 313 -5.06 -20.71 -19.12
N ASN A 314 -5.43 -19.56 -19.68
CA ASN A 314 -4.50 -18.68 -20.38
C ASN A 314 -4.16 -17.40 -19.60
N GLY A 315 -4.88 -17.12 -18.51
CA GLY A 315 -4.62 -15.96 -17.66
C GLY A 315 -3.24 -16.01 -17.02
N LYS A 316 -2.54 -14.88 -17.06
CA LYS A 316 -1.22 -14.66 -16.45
C LYS A 316 -1.29 -13.54 -15.44
N ILE A 317 -0.72 -13.77 -14.26
CA ILE A 317 -0.61 -12.77 -13.20
C ILE A 317 0.84 -12.57 -12.80
N TYR A 318 1.18 -11.34 -12.44
CA TYR A 318 2.42 -11.06 -11.74
C TYR A 318 2.20 -9.84 -10.85
N PHE A 319 2.58 -9.97 -9.58
CA PHE A 319 2.75 -8.83 -8.70
C PHE A 319 3.74 -9.16 -7.59
N ASN A 320 4.52 -8.17 -7.16
CA ASN A 320 5.45 -8.31 -6.04
C ASN A 320 5.19 -7.30 -4.91
N HIS A 321 4.22 -6.40 -5.10
CA HIS A 321 3.73 -5.46 -4.10
C HIS A 321 2.25 -5.10 -4.33
N VAL A 322 1.63 -4.46 -3.35
CA VAL A 322 0.25 -3.97 -3.40
C VAL A 322 0.24 -2.46 -3.16
N CYS A 323 -0.30 -1.72 -4.12
CA CYS A 323 -0.44 -0.26 -4.05
C CYS A 323 -1.86 0.12 -3.68
N ARG A 324 -2.03 1.16 -2.86
CA ARG A 324 -3.36 1.75 -2.65
C ARG A 324 -3.68 2.74 -3.75
N SER A 325 -4.82 2.55 -4.43
CA SER A 325 -5.30 3.52 -5.39
C SER A 325 -5.76 4.79 -4.68
N LEU A 326 -5.26 5.93 -5.13
CA LEU A 326 -5.69 7.25 -4.66
C LEU A 326 -6.81 7.84 -5.54
N TYR A 327 -7.37 7.03 -6.45
CA TYR A 327 -8.43 7.48 -7.34
C TYR A 327 -9.68 7.91 -6.53
N HIS A 328 -10.16 9.12 -6.77
CA HIS A 328 -11.13 9.78 -5.90
C HIS A 328 -12.57 9.33 -6.14
N ASP A 329 -12.92 8.86 -7.34
CA ASP A 329 -14.28 8.42 -7.63
C ASP A 329 -14.43 6.90 -7.42
N SER A 330 -14.96 6.54 -6.25
CA SER A 330 -15.27 5.15 -5.92
C SER A 330 -16.49 4.59 -6.66
N ARG A 331 -17.24 5.42 -7.40
CA ARG A 331 -18.44 5.01 -8.16
C ARG A 331 -18.16 4.64 -9.61
N SER A 332 -16.97 4.96 -10.12
CA SER A 332 -16.52 4.58 -11.46
C SER A 332 -15.01 4.41 -11.47
N PHE A 333 -14.51 3.17 -11.49
CA PHE A 333 -13.08 2.89 -11.49
C PHE A 333 -12.60 2.49 -12.89
N PRO A 334 -11.69 3.23 -13.53
CA PRO A 334 -11.22 2.86 -14.86
C PRO A 334 -10.43 1.54 -14.84
N SER A 335 -10.81 0.57 -15.68
CA SER A 335 -10.03 -0.67 -15.89
C SER A 335 -8.59 -0.40 -16.38
N THR A 336 -8.35 0.77 -16.98
CA THR A 336 -7.00 1.24 -17.35
C THR A 336 -6.07 1.38 -16.14
N LEU A 337 -6.57 1.66 -14.95
CA LEU A 337 -5.75 1.70 -13.72
C LEU A 337 -5.28 0.30 -13.31
N LEU A 338 -6.13 -0.72 -13.44
CA LEU A 338 -5.73 -2.11 -13.22
C LEU A 338 -4.73 -2.57 -14.29
N ARG A 339 -4.91 -2.15 -15.55
CA ARG A 339 -3.94 -2.38 -16.62
C ARG A 339 -2.57 -1.77 -16.29
N GLN A 340 -2.55 -0.55 -15.75
CA GLN A 340 -1.32 0.10 -15.33
C GLN A 340 -0.69 -0.60 -14.12
N ALA A 341 -1.50 -1.08 -13.17
CA ALA A 341 -1.00 -1.87 -12.06
C ALA A 341 -0.32 -3.18 -12.53
N TYR A 342 -0.89 -3.87 -13.54
CA TYR A 342 -0.22 -5.04 -14.15
C TYR A 342 1.14 -4.66 -14.73
N ARG A 343 1.22 -3.53 -15.45
CA ARG A 343 2.49 -3.06 -16.03
C ARG A 343 3.57 -2.81 -14.99
N ARG A 344 3.19 -2.39 -13.79
CA ARG A 344 4.08 -2.18 -12.66
C ARG A 344 4.37 -3.45 -11.86
N GLY A 345 3.76 -4.60 -12.18
CA GLY A 345 3.82 -5.78 -11.33
C GLY A 345 3.25 -5.53 -9.94
N ALA A 346 2.09 -4.85 -9.88
CA ALA A 346 1.40 -4.50 -8.65
C ALA A 346 -0.02 -5.08 -8.62
N ALA A 347 -0.45 -5.52 -7.44
CA ALA A 347 -1.88 -5.60 -7.10
C ALA A 347 -2.35 -4.26 -6.51
N VAL A 348 -3.67 -4.07 -6.42
CA VAL A 348 -4.25 -2.79 -6.03
C VAL A 348 -5.17 -2.97 -4.83
N PHE A 349 -4.99 -2.18 -3.77
CA PHE A 349 -6.11 -1.86 -2.88
C PHE A 349 -6.98 -0.84 -3.59
N PHE A 350 -8.26 -1.16 -3.74
CA PHE A 350 -9.22 -0.20 -4.26
C PHE A 350 -9.35 1.00 -3.31
N PRO A 351 -9.90 2.13 -3.79
CA PRO A 351 -10.14 3.30 -2.94
C PRO A 351 -10.96 2.94 -1.70
N ARG A 352 -10.83 3.73 -0.63
CA ARG A 352 -11.66 3.52 0.56
C ARG A 352 -13.14 3.59 0.19
N ASN A 353 -13.95 2.71 0.77
CA ASN A 353 -15.38 2.57 0.47
C ASN A 353 -15.67 2.19 -0.99
N PHE A 354 -14.74 1.51 -1.67
CA PHE A 354 -15.02 0.94 -2.99
C PHE A 354 -16.10 -0.14 -2.89
N ALA A 355 -17.02 -0.14 -3.84
CA ALA A 355 -18.19 -0.99 -3.75
C ALA A 355 -17.85 -2.43 -4.17
N GLY A 356 -17.83 -3.34 -3.19
CA GLY A 356 -17.92 -4.79 -3.42
C GLY A 356 -16.61 -5.54 -3.69
N ALA A 357 -15.47 -4.85 -3.71
CA ALA A 357 -14.15 -5.48 -3.67
C ALA A 357 -13.17 -4.56 -2.94
N ASP A 358 -12.17 -5.13 -2.27
CA ASP A 358 -11.15 -4.38 -1.55
C ASP A 358 -9.78 -4.48 -2.25
N ILE A 359 -9.49 -5.62 -2.89
CA ILE A 359 -8.24 -5.87 -3.62
C ILE A 359 -8.54 -6.30 -5.07
N GLY A 360 -7.77 -5.77 -6.03
CA GLY A 360 -7.76 -6.20 -7.41
C GLY A 360 -6.40 -6.78 -7.81
N ILE A 361 -6.38 -8.00 -8.33
CA ILE A 361 -5.19 -8.61 -8.95
C ILE A 361 -5.34 -8.55 -10.46
N PRO A 362 -4.52 -7.74 -11.16
CA PRO A 362 -4.54 -7.65 -12.61
C PRO A 362 -4.17 -8.99 -13.30
N VAL A 363 -4.90 -9.35 -14.36
CA VAL A 363 -4.70 -10.58 -15.14
C VAL A 363 -4.52 -10.22 -16.62
N ALA A 364 -3.39 -10.62 -17.20
CA ALA A 364 -3.16 -10.55 -18.65
C ALA A 364 -3.75 -11.77 -19.34
N LEU A 365 -4.34 -11.55 -20.51
CA LEU A 365 -4.88 -12.57 -21.40
C LEU A 365 -4.20 -12.48 -22.78
N PRO A 366 -4.23 -13.57 -23.58
CA PRO A 366 -3.73 -13.54 -24.95
C PRO A 366 -4.35 -12.41 -25.80
N GLY A 367 -3.58 -11.89 -26.76
CA GLY A 367 -4.04 -10.84 -27.67
C GLY A 367 -4.17 -9.45 -27.02
N ASN A 368 -3.30 -9.13 -26.05
CA ASN A 368 -3.28 -7.84 -25.34
C ASN A 368 -4.58 -7.52 -24.56
N LYS A 369 -5.35 -8.57 -24.26
CA LYS A 369 -6.58 -8.50 -23.46
C LYS A 369 -6.24 -8.51 -21.98
N PHE A 370 -7.18 -8.01 -21.17
CA PHE A 370 -6.95 -7.74 -19.76
C PHE A 370 -8.22 -8.01 -18.95
N THR A 371 -8.07 -8.55 -17.74
CA THR A 371 -9.12 -8.72 -16.73
C THR A 371 -8.52 -8.66 -15.32
N ALA A 372 -9.25 -9.06 -14.29
CA ALA A 372 -8.79 -9.10 -12.91
C ALA A 372 -9.37 -10.28 -12.12
N ILE A 373 -8.70 -10.60 -11.02
CA ILE A 373 -9.28 -11.31 -9.88
C ILE A 373 -9.68 -10.24 -8.86
N LEU A 374 -10.97 -10.11 -8.58
CA LEU A 374 -11.54 -9.20 -7.60
C LEU A 374 -11.66 -9.91 -6.26
N ILE A 375 -11.22 -9.26 -5.19
CA ILE A 375 -11.18 -9.86 -3.87
C ILE A 375 -11.91 -8.96 -2.88
N GLN A 376 -12.95 -9.48 -2.26
CA GLN A 376 -13.61 -8.87 -1.11
C GLN A 376 -13.13 -9.57 0.16
N VAL A 377 -12.55 -8.80 1.06
CA VAL A 377 -12.18 -9.22 2.41
C VAL A 377 -13.33 -8.93 3.36
N LYS A 378 -13.58 -9.85 4.28
CA LYS A 378 -14.51 -9.67 5.40
C LYS A 378 -13.85 -10.18 6.68
N ASN A 379 -13.64 -9.27 7.62
CA ASN A 379 -13.28 -9.60 8.98
C ASN A 379 -14.55 -9.99 9.75
N ARG A 380 -14.65 -11.24 10.26
CA ARG A 380 -15.86 -11.72 10.92
C ARG A 380 -15.52 -12.48 12.19
N VAL A 381 -16.21 -12.14 13.28
CA VAL A 381 -16.16 -12.87 14.55
C VAL A 381 -16.80 -14.25 14.36
N ASP A 382 -18.02 -14.28 13.80
CA ASP A 382 -18.81 -15.51 13.63
C ASP A 382 -19.25 -15.77 12.19
N GLY A 383 -19.36 -17.06 11.85
CA GLY A 383 -19.85 -17.51 10.56
C GLY A 383 -21.37 -17.53 10.48
N GLY A 384 -21.98 -16.52 9.84
CA GLY A 384 -23.36 -16.59 9.34
C GLY A 384 -23.62 -17.82 8.44
N THR A 385 -24.88 -18.05 8.04
CA THR A 385 -25.25 -19.24 7.24
C THR A 385 -24.51 -19.29 5.90
N GLN A 386 -24.09 -20.48 5.45
CA GLN A 386 -23.33 -20.61 4.18
C GLN A 386 -24.06 -19.99 2.97
N GLN A 387 -25.39 -20.08 2.93
CA GLN A 387 -26.20 -19.55 1.83
C GLN A 387 -26.21 -18.02 1.81
N SER A 388 -26.37 -17.35 2.95
CA SER A 388 -26.33 -15.88 3.01
C SER A 388 -24.95 -15.35 2.63
N GLN A 389 -23.89 -16.02 3.07
CA GLN A 389 -22.51 -15.63 2.74
C GLN A 389 -22.19 -15.80 1.25
N ARG A 390 -22.74 -16.83 0.61
CA ARG A 390 -22.62 -17.04 -0.83
C ARG A 390 -23.25 -15.91 -1.63
N LEU A 391 -24.50 -15.55 -1.32
CA LEU A 391 -25.22 -14.47 -2.00
C LEU A 391 -24.46 -13.14 -1.83
N LEU A 392 -24.01 -12.85 -0.61
CA LEU A 392 -23.18 -11.68 -0.33
C LEU A 392 -21.89 -11.67 -1.16
N ALA A 393 -21.19 -12.80 -1.29
CA ALA A 393 -19.98 -12.88 -2.10
C ALA A 393 -20.27 -12.55 -3.57
N GLN A 394 -21.31 -13.14 -4.15
CA GLN A 394 -21.69 -12.90 -5.54
C GLN A 394 -22.11 -11.44 -5.77
N ASP A 395 -22.94 -10.89 -4.89
CA ASP A 395 -23.43 -9.52 -5.01
C ASP A 395 -22.31 -8.50 -4.85
N SER A 396 -21.38 -8.71 -3.90
CA SER A 396 -20.20 -7.86 -3.74
C SER A 396 -19.36 -7.83 -5.02
N ILE A 397 -18.94 -8.99 -5.54
CA ILE A 397 -18.09 -9.03 -6.74
C ILE A 397 -18.81 -8.48 -7.98
N ARG A 398 -20.11 -8.76 -8.16
CA ARG A 398 -20.91 -8.17 -9.24
C ARG A 398 -20.99 -6.66 -9.14
N THR A 399 -21.12 -6.13 -7.92
CA THR A 399 -21.12 -4.68 -7.69
C THR A 399 -19.79 -4.08 -8.10
N ALA A 400 -18.67 -4.68 -7.70
CA ALA A 400 -17.34 -4.22 -8.07
C ALA A 400 -17.13 -4.25 -9.60
N GLN A 401 -17.49 -5.35 -10.27
CA GLN A 401 -17.34 -5.44 -11.73
C GLN A 401 -18.10 -4.32 -12.45
N ARG A 402 -19.33 -4.01 -12.02
CA ARG A 402 -20.15 -2.93 -12.63
C ARG A 402 -19.54 -1.54 -12.45
N VAL A 403 -18.91 -1.31 -11.30
CA VAL A 403 -18.25 -0.05 -10.98
C VAL A 403 -16.93 0.10 -11.74
N ILE A 404 -16.27 -1.00 -12.13
CA ILE A 404 -15.03 -0.96 -12.91
C ILE A 404 -15.35 -0.81 -14.40
N SER A 405 -15.21 0.41 -14.92
CA SER A 405 -15.54 0.70 -16.32
C SER A 405 -14.62 -0.03 -17.30
N GLY A 406 -15.23 -0.73 -18.25
CA GLY A 406 -14.53 -1.52 -19.28
C GLY A 406 -13.97 -2.86 -18.79
N LEU A 407 -14.29 -3.30 -17.57
CA LEU A 407 -13.95 -4.64 -17.11
C LEU A 407 -14.97 -5.66 -17.64
N GLY A 408 -14.50 -6.59 -18.48
CA GLY A 408 -15.28 -7.74 -18.93
C GLY A 408 -15.35 -8.84 -17.88
N ASP A 409 -15.45 -10.08 -18.34
CA ASP A 409 -15.52 -11.27 -17.49
C ASP A 409 -14.34 -11.36 -16.53
N CYS A 410 -14.60 -11.70 -15.27
CA CYS A 410 -13.59 -11.66 -14.20
C CYS A 410 -13.80 -12.80 -13.20
N MET A 411 -12.76 -13.07 -12.41
CA MET A 411 -12.86 -13.99 -11.27
C MET A 411 -13.02 -13.22 -9.97
N GLY A 412 -13.77 -13.78 -9.02
CA GLY A 412 -14.06 -13.20 -7.73
C GLY A 412 -13.70 -14.13 -6.58
N LEU A 413 -13.10 -13.59 -5.53
CA LEU A 413 -12.86 -14.28 -4.27
C LEU A 413 -13.44 -13.46 -3.13
N MET A 414 -14.15 -14.10 -2.19
CA MET A 414 -14.46 -13.51 -0.90
C MET A 414 -13.59 -14.18 0.16
N MET A 415 -12.65 -13.44 0.76
CA MET A 415 -11.80 -13.89 1.86
C MET A 415 -12.44 -13.51 3.20
N SER A 416 -13.09 -14.47 3.85
CA SER A 416 -13.68 -14.30 5.18
C SER A 416 -12.73 -14.82 6.26
N LEU A 417 -12.10 -13.90 7.00
CA LEU A 417 -11.05 -14.21 7.97
C LEU A 417 -11.67 -14.42 9.36
N TYR A 418 -11.91 -15.69 9.77
CA TYR A 418 -12.63 -16.05 11.00
C TYR A 418 -11.75 -16.30 12.24
N ARG A 419 -12.29 -16.01 13.44
CA ARG A 419 -11.63 -16.23 14.75
C ARG A 419 -11.55 -17.69 15.19
N GLU A 420 -12.67 -18.42 15.24
CA GLU A 420 -12.79 -19.62 16.10
C GLU A 420 -13.04 -20.98 15.44
N ARG A 421 -12.88 -21.15 14.12
CA ARG A 421 -13.05 -22.51 13.56
C ARG A 421 -11.71 -23.25 13.53
N GLU A 422 -11.59 -24.23 14.43
CA GLU A 422 -10.53 -25.27 14.45
C GLU A 422 -10.33 -25.95 13.08
N LYS A 423 -11.34 -25.90 12.20
CA LYS A 423 -11.24 -26.35 10.81
C LYS A 423 -11.67 -25.23 9.87
N GLY A 424 -10.68 -24.58 9.26
CA GLY A 424 -10.86 -23.71 8.11
C GLY A 424 -11.66 -24.43 7.00
N ARG A 425 -12.53 -23.70 6.29
CA ARG A 425 -13.34 -24.25 5.20
C ARG A 425 -13.20 -23.37 3.96
N ALA A 426 -12.55 -23.86 2.93
CA ALA A 426 -12.71 -23.29 1.60
C ALA A 426 -13.96 -23.91 0.97
N VAL A 427 -14.95 -23.07 0.62
CA VAL A 427 -16.16 -23.55 -0.03
C VAL A 427 -16.27 -22.92 -1.41
N VAL A 428 -16.39 -23.79 -2.41
CA VAL A 428 -16.39 -23.41 -3.82
C VAL A 428 -17.77 -23.74 -4.37
N TRP A 429 -18.39 -22.77 -5.06
CA TRP A 429 -19.70 -22.96 -5.66
C TRP A 429 -19.68 -22.58 -7.14
N PRO A 430 -20.13 -23.46 -8.05
CA PRO A 430 -20.61 -23.07 -9.36
C PRO A 430 -21.96 -22.37 -9.25
N ASP A 431 -22.24 -21.44 -10.17
CA ASP A 431 -23.57 -20.84 -10.28
C ASP A 431 -24.57 -21.82 -10.90
N LYS A 432 -25.73 -21.97 -10.26
CA LYS A 432 -27.02 -22.05 -10.94
C LYS A 432 -27.81 -20.87 -10.39
N VAL A 433 -27.92 -19.81 -11.18
CA VAL A 433 -28.62 -18.58 -10.81
C VAL A 433 -30.05 -18.94 -10.37
N ALA A 434 -30.37 -18.76 -9.08
CA ALA A 434 -31.75 -18.51 -8.70
C ALA A 434 -32.09 -17.09 -9.19
N ARG A 435 -33.12 -16.97 -10.02
CA ARG A 435 -33.60 -15.70 -10.58
C ARG A 435 -33.70 -14.64 -9.48
N VAL A 436 -32.88 -13.60 -9.57
CA VAL A 436 -33.00 -12.41 -8.71
C VAL A 436 -34.33 -11.72 -9.07
N SER A 437 -35.09 -11.34 -8.04
CA SER A 437 -36.40 -10.72 -8.17
C SER A 437 -36.32 -9.37 -8.90
N PRO A 438 -37.25 -9.06 -9.82
CA PRO A 438 -37.14 -7.94 -10.76
C PRO A 438 -37.57 -6.61 -10.14
N ARG A 439 -36.79 -6.04 -9.21
CA ARG A 439 -37.11 -4.71 -8.65
C ARG A 439 -36.11 -3.59 -8.92
N PHE A 440 -34.98 -3.86 -9.57
CA PHE A 440 -34.06 -2.80 -10.00
C PHE A 440 -33.34 -3.20 -11.29
N ILE A 441 -34.00 -3.05 -12.43
CA ILE A 441 -33.32 -3.03 -13.74
C ILE A 441 -33.91 -1.86 -14.52
N GLU A 442 -33.24 -0.70 -14.43
CA GLU A 442 -33.30 0.30 -15.48
C GLU A 442 -32.30 -0.06 -16.57
N SER A 443 -32.71 0.23 -17.79
CA SER A 443 -32.22 -0.24 -19.08
C SER A 443 -30.74 0.06 -19.38
N GLN A 444 -29.92 -1.00 -19.47
CA GLN A 444 -28.74 -1.03 -20.34
C GLN A 444 -28.67 -2.39 -21.07
N PRO A 445 -28.18 -2.43 -22.32
CA PRO A 445 -28.15 -3.64 -23.13
C PRO A 445 -27.23 -4.69 -22.51
N SER A 446 -27.79 -5.88 -22.27
CA SER A 446 -27.14 -7.00 -21.59
C SER A 446 -26.10 -7.69 -22.48
N THR A 447 -24.85 -7.23 -22.45
CA THR A 447 -23.74 -8.19 -22.61
C THR A 447 -23.62 -8.90 -21.28
N THR A 448 -24.15 -10.13 -21.19
CA THR A 448 -24.04 -10.95 -19.98
C THR A 448 -22.57 -11.26 -19.72
N THR A 449 -21.95 -10.52 -18.81
CA THR A 449 -20.59 -10.80 -18.34
C THR A 449 -20.63 -11.96 -17.36
N ASP A 450 -19.79 -12.95 -17.60
CA ASP A 450 -19.63 -14.10 -16.71
C ASP A 450 -18.74 -13.73 -15.52
N ILE A 451 -19.17 -14.11 -14.32
CA ILE A 451 -18.38 -13.98 -13.09
C ILE A 451 -18.34 -15.32 -12.37
N PHE A 452 -17.13 -15.75 -12.03
CA PHE A 452 -16.91 -16.83 -11.07
C PHE A 452 -16.72 -16.25 -9.67
N THR A 453 -17.33 -16.82 -8.63
CA THR A 453 -17.09 -16.38 -7.24
C THR A 453 -16.88 -17.54 -6.30
N ALA A 454 -15.76 -17.56 -5.57
CA ALA A 454 -15.50 -18.49 -4.48
C ALA A 454 -15.48 -17.77 -3.13
N LEU A 455 -15.97 -18.42 -2.06
CA LEU A 455 -15.89 -17.90 -0.70
C LEU A 455 -14.96 -18.79 0.14
N ILE A 456 -13.93 -18.15 0.67
CA ILE A 456 -12.85 -18.78 1.42
C ILE A 456 -13.04 -18.38 2.88
N ALA A 457 -13.32 -19.34 3.76
CA ALA A 457 -13.70 -19.09 5.13
C ALA A 457 -12.67 -19.65 6.13
N GLY A 458 -11.83 -18.78 6.67
CA GLY A 458 -10.92 -19.04 7.78
C GLY A 458 -9.56 -18.39 7.60
N LEU A 459 -8.72 -18.48 8.62
CA LEU A 459 -7.36 -17.94 8.64
C LEU A 459 -6.41 -18.97 9.27
N ASN A 460 -6.07 -20.00 8.48
CA ASN A 460 -5.17 -21.06 8.91
C ASN A 460 -4.37 -21.64 7.74
N HIS A 461 -3.44 -22.51 8.08
CA HIS A 461 -2.50 -23.11 7.15
C HIS A 461 -3.09 -24.19 6.23
N ASP A 462 -4.27 -24.72 6.53
CA ASP A 462 -4.99 -25.66 5.67
C ASP A 462 -5.69 -24.96 4.52
N ILE A 463 -6.16 -23.72 4.76
CA ILE A 463 -6.77 -22.88 3.74
C ILE A 463 -5.70 -22.25 2.86
N TYR A 464 -4.63 -21.73 3.47
CA TYR A 464 -3.58 -20.97 2.78
C TYR A 464 -2.22 -21.68 2.88
N PRO A 465 -2.03 -22.83 2.20
CA PRO A 465 -0.84 -23.65 2.36
C PRO A 465 0.46 -22.99 1.86
N SER A 466 0.38 -22.04 0.93
CA SER A 466 1.52 -21.30 0.37
C SER A 466 2.16 -20.31 1.34
N VAL A 467 1.42 -19.81 2.34
CA VAL A 467 1.90 -18.80 3.30
C VAL A 467 3.16 -19.28 4.03
N CYS A 468 3.11 -20.53 4.49
CA CYS A 468 4.23 -21.23 5.08
C CYS A 468 4.03 -22.73 4.83
N PRO A 469 4.89 -23.37 4.01
CA PRO A 469 4.77 -24.79 3.69
C PRO A 469 4.80 -25.69 4.94
N ALA A 470 4.29 -26.92 4.80
CA ALA A 470 4.40 -27.91 5.86
C ALA A 470 5.87 -28.23 6.20
N GLY A 471 6.15 -28.49 7.47
CA GLY A 471 7.50 -28.84 7.96
C GLY A 471 8.30 -27.68 8.55
N TYR A 472 7.85 -26.43 8.39
CA TYR A 472 8.45 -25.27 9.06
C TYR A 472 7.83 -25.04 10.44
N GLN A 473 8.67 -24.78 11.45
CA GLN A 473 8.25 -24.57 12.84
C GLN A 473 7.50 -23.24 13.01
N GLU A 474 7.78 -22.27 12.15
CA GLU A 474 7.18 -20.93 12.16
C GLU A 474 5.73 -20.93 11.70
N ARG A 475 5.25 -22.01 11.07
CA ARG A 475 3.93 -22.10 10.43
C ARG A 475 2.80 -21.72 11.39
N GLU A 476 2.75 -22.31 12.58
CA GLU A 476 1.71 -22.00 13.57
C GLU A 476 1.84 -20.57 14.09
N GLN A 477 3.06 -20.11 14.37
CA GLN A 477 3.29 -18.77 14.90
C GLN A 477 2.91 -17.68 13.90
N ILE A 478 3.16 -17.89 12.60
CA ILE A 478 2.75 -16.97 11.55
C ILE A 478 1.23 -16.81 11.55
N PHE A 479 0.48 -17.92 11.51
CA PHE A 479 -0.98 -17.83 11.49
C PHE A 479 -1.55 -17.29 12.80
N GLU A 480 -0.92 -17.59 13.94
CA GLU A 480 -1.29 -16.99 15.21
C GLU A 480 -1.11 -15.47 15.18
N LEU A 481 0.02 -14.97 14.70
CA LEU A 481 0.23 -13.52 14.59
C LEU A 481 -0.70 -12.84 13.58
N LEU A 482 -1.11 -13.52 12.50
CA LEU A 482 -2.12 -12.98 11.60
C LEU A 482 -3.49 -12.86 12.31
N ARG A 483 -3.86 -13.82 13.17
CA ARG A 483 -5.07 -13.74 13.99
C ARG A 483 -4.95 -12.64 15.05
N VAL A 484 -3.81 -12.56 15.75
CA VAL A 484 -3.52 -11.49 16.70
C VAL A 484 -3.65 -10.14 16.03
N LEU A 485 -3.06 -9.95 14.86
CA LEU A 485 -3.14 -8.70 14.11
C LEU A 485 -4.60 -8.35 13.80
N ARG A 486 -5.36 -9.30 13.25
CA ARG A 486 -6.80 -9.15 12.96
C ARG A 486 -7.60 -8.71 14.18
N ASP A 487 -7.33 -9.33 15.33
CA ASP A 487 -8.07 -9.11 16.59
C ASP A 487 -7.63 -7.83 17.31
N HIS A 488 -6.48 -7.23 16.90
CA HIS A 488 -6.00 -5.96 17.41
C HIS A 488 -6.70 -4.73 16.79
N ASP A 489 -7.68 -4.92 15.91
CA ASP A 489 -8.51 -3.83 15.38
C ASP A 489 -9.18 -3.06 16.54
N PRO A 490 -8.90 -1.75 16.70
CA PRO A 490 -9.45 -0.95 17.79
C PRO A 490 -10.99 -0.95 17.85
N ILE A 491 -11.66 -1.09 16.69
CA ILE A 491 -13.13 -1.18 16.62
C ILE A 491 -13.63 -2.49 17.24
N HIS A 492 -12.84 -3.56 17.15
CA HIS A 492 -13.13 -4.83 17.81
C HIS A 492 -12.89 -4.76 19.32
N ARG A 493 -11.85 -4.07 19.80
CA ARG A 493 -11.62 -3.85 21.24
C ARG A 493 -12.66 -2.95 21.89
N LEU A 494 -13.21 -1.97 21.19
CA LEU A 494 -14.30 -1.12 21.73
C LEU A 494 -15.56 -1.94 22.09
N ARG A 495 -15.76 -3.11 21.48
CA ARG A 495 -16.86 -4.03 21.82
C ARG A 495 -16.55 -4.96 22.99
N GLU A 496 -15.27 -5.14 23.31
CA GLU A 496 -14.76 -5.94 24.45
C GLU A 496 -14.31 -5.05 25.63
N CYS A 497 -14.40 -3.73 25.50
CA CYS A 497 -14.15 -2.77 26.56
C CYS A 497 -15.11 -3.02 27.73
N ASP A 498 -14.60 -2.86 28.95
CA ASP A 498 -15.44 -2.90 30.14
C ASP A 498 -16.54 -1.82 30.07
N ASP A 499 -17.60 -2.07 30.84
CA ASP A 499 -18.77 -1.19 30.94
C ASP A 499 -18.37 0.27 31.22
N GLN A 500 -17.26 0.49 31.93
CA GLN A 500 -16.74 1.80 32.27
C GLN A 500 -16.17 2.54 31.06
N SER A 501 -15.41 1.87 30.20
CA SER A 501 -14.84 2.43 28.97
C SER A 501 -15.93 2.72 27.93
N LEU A 502 -16.92 1.83 27.81
CA LEU A 502 -18.11 2.03 26.97
C LEU A 502 -18.96 3.22 27.45
N ARG A 503 -19.15 3.35 28.78
CA ARG A 503 -19.82 4.52 29.39
C ARG A 503 -19.04 5.80 29.14
N MET A 504 -17.72 5.77 29.22
CA MET A 504 -16.89 6.96 28.96
C MET A 504 -17.00 7.41 27.49
N VAL A 505 -16.92 6.47 26.54
CA VAL A 505 -17.14 6.75 25.11
C VAL A 505 -18.56 7.29 24.88
N ASN A 506 -19.59 6.68 25.46
CA ASN A 506 -20.96 7.14 25.31
C ASN A 506 -21.20 8.52 25.95
N ASN A 507 -20.60 8.80 27.11
CA ASN A 507 -20.70 10.12 27.76
C ASN A 507 -19.97 11.20 26.97
N ILE A 508 -18.83 10.88 26.35
CA ILE A 508 -18.07 11.82 25.51
C ILE A 508 -18.79 12.12 24.20
N PHE A 509 -19.36 11.10 23.54
CA PHE A 509 -19.95 11.27 22.20
C PHE A 509 -21.44 11.57 22.19
N PHE A 510 -22.19 11.09 23.17
CA PHE A 510 -23.66 11.21 23.19
C PHE A 510 -24.21 11.97 24.39
N GLY A 511 -23.37 12.40 25.35
CA GLY A 511 -23.78 13.27 26.44
C GLY A 511 -24.92 12.71 27.30
N VAL A 512 -25.03 11.38 27.43
CA VAL A 512 -26.11 10.74 28.19
C VAL A 512 -25.77 10.75 29.67
N THR A 513 -26.10 11.84 30.36
CA THR A 513 -26.22 11.82 31.82
C THR A 513 -27.45 11.01 32.18
N GLU A 514 -27.28 9.85 32.84
CA GLU A 514 -28.40 9.12 33.44
C GLU A 514 -29.18 10.04 34.40
N PRO A 515 -30.52 9.93 34.46
CA PRO A 515 -31.31 10.71 35.39
C PRO A 515 -30.91 10.34 36.83
N HIS A 516 -30.59 11.36 37.62
CA HIS A 516 -30.37 11.24 39.05
C HIS A 516 -31.50 10.40 39.68
N GLN A 517 -31.13 9.26 40.27
CA GLN A 517 -31.99 8.60 41.25
C GLN A 517 -32.00 9.49 42.49
N ASP A 518 -33.13 10.15 42.74
CA ASP A 518 -33.42 10.78 44.03
C ASP A 518 -33.37 9.72 45.14
N PRO A 519 -32.73 10.00 46.29
CA PRO A 519 -32.73 9.08 47.41
C PRO A 519 -34.13 9.05 48.03
N MET A 520 -34.77 7.88 47.96
CA MET A 520 -35.96 7.56 48.74
C MET A 520 -35.68 7.71 50.24
N ASP A 521 -36.46 8.61 50.84
CA ASP A 521 -37.07 8.58 52.16
C ASP A 521 -36.60 7.48 53.13
N LEU A 522 -35.99 7.91 54.24
CA LEU A 522 -36.07 7.20 55.52
C LEU A 522 -37.21 7.82 56.32
N ASP A 523 -38.28 7.03 56.46
CA ASP A 523 -39.43 7.20 57.36
C ASP A 523 -39.06 6.70 58.79
N PRO A 524 -39.76 7.05 59.89
CA PRO A 524 -40.68 8.17 60.14
C PRO A 524 -40.17 9.20 61.18
#